data_AF-A0A0C3NDL7-F1
#
_entry.id   AF-A0A0C3NDL7-F1
#
_cell.length_a   1.000
_cell.length_b   1.000
_cell.length_c   1.000
_cell.angle_alpha   90.00
_cell.angle_beta   90.00
_cell.angle_gamma   90.00
#
_symmetry.space_group_name_H-M   'P 1'
#
loop_
_entity.id
_entity.type
_entity.pdbx_description
1 polymer ?
#
loop_
_entity_poly.entity_id
_entity_poly.type
_entity_poly.pdbx_seq_one_letter_code
_entity_poly.pdbx_strand_id
1 'polypeptide(L)'
;MGKNNKKKSSLPDEKHLLLPLHSTTATTPVVDTHTHLLATYSWYRSKYSTAKFNDIYEFVRGLYVGRNVKAIVDVWCEPPMPRIWKELADSAISPQDRAAKWGGVDYWFVMGDHEAKHYNDEVEKTLIEAMGHPRCVGWGEIGLDYHYDHSPRQLQQQIFTRQLRKAVALKKPLTIHTREAEEDTERILKAEVPVDHPIHIHCFTDSPELAQRLLDHFPNLHIGVTGVISYSTNLNTSATVRHMVSRPEGPRFLLETDAPYMVPANIYDSLSDVKGRLPLCHTAMIPWVADFAAASGVDGWDTTRIMRRANENACKVYGITIS
;
A
#
# COMPACT_ATOMS: atom_id res chain seq x y z
N MET A 1 -8.05 -31.91 -33.79
CA MET A 1 -8.93 -30.76 -33.48
C MET A 1 -9.22 -30.77 -31.99
N GLY A 2 -8.96 -29.66 -31.30
CA GLY A 2 -9.17 -29.54 -29.86
C GLY A 2 -8.54 -28.27 -29.30
N LYS A 3 -8.91 -27.10 -29.85
CA LYS A 3 -8.57 -25.82 -29.23
C LYS A 3 -9.40 -25.71 -27.95
N ASN A 4 -8.78 -25.91 -26.80
CA ASN A 4 -9.34 -25.54 -25.51
C ASN A 4 -9.58 -24.02 -25.50
N ASN A 5 -10.78 -23.61 -25.93
CA ASN A 5 -11.31 -22.28 -25.66
C ASN A 5 -11.56 -22.18 -24.16
N LYS A 6 -10.52 -21.83 -23.38
CA LYS A 6 -10.74 -21.23 -22.06
C LYS A 6 -11.65 -20.02 -22.31
N LYS A 7 -12.93 -20.11 -21.94
CA LYS A 7 -13.85 -18.97 -21.97
C LYS A 7 -13.14 -17.81 -21.28
N LYS A 8 -12.82 -16.74 -22.03
CA LYS A 8 -12.36 -15.49 -21.42
C LYS A 8 -13.42 -15.12 -20.38
N SER A 9 -13.03 -15.04 -19.11
CA SER A 9 -13.87 -14.45 -18.07
C SER A 9 -14.36 -13.12 -18.62
N SER A 10 -15.68 -12.91 -18.68
CA SER A 10 -16.23 -11.62 -19.04
C SER A 10 -15.71 -10.59 -18.04
N LEU A 11 -15.22 -9.45 -18.54
CA LEU A 11 -14.89 -8.30 -17.71
C LEU A 11 -16.16 -7.85 -16.98
N PRO A 12 -16.19 -7.79 -15.63
CA PRO A 12 -17.33 -7.27 -14.91
C PRO A 12 -17.66 -5.82 -15.30
N ASP A 13 -18.94 -5.48 -15.29
CA ASP A 13 -19.42 -4.12 -15.52
C ASP A 13 -18.74 -3.13 -14.56
N GLU A 14 -18.41 -1.95 -15.07
CA GLU A 14 -17.71 -0.89 -14.33
C GLU A 14 -18.43 -0.52 -13.01
N LYS A 15 -19.77 -0.62 -12.97
CA LYS A 15 -20.56 -0.33 -11.77
C LYS A 15 -20.13 -1.14 -10.54
N HIS A 16 -19.51 -2.31 -10.73
CA HIS A 16 -19.07 -3.16 -9.64
C HIS A 16 -17.79 -2.66 -8.95
N LEU A 17 -17.11 -1.66 -9.51
CA LEU A 17 -16.07 -0.91 -8.80
C LEU A 17 -16.67 0.06 -7.76
N LEU A 18 -17.95 0.41 -7.90
CA LEU A 18 -18.68 1.14 -6.86
C LEU A 18 -19.19 0.14 -5.81
N LEU A 19 -18.32 -0.24 -4.86
CA LEU A 19 -18.59 -1.30 -3.87
C LEU A 19 -19.85 -1.03 -3.01
N PRO A 20 -20.48 -2.02 -2.37
CA PRO A 20 -21.48 -1.72 -1.34
C PRO A 20 -20.87 -0.92 -0.17
N LEU A 21 -21.71 -0.26 0.63
CA LEU A 21 -21.26 0.35 1.88
C LEU A 21 -20.90 -0.76 2.88
N HIS A 22 -19.71 -0.66 3.46
CA HIS A 22 -19.27 -1.58 4.49
C HIS A 22 -19.73 -1.09 5.87
N SER A 23 -20.22 -1.98 6.74
CA SER A 23 -20.80 -1.59 8.03
C SER A 23 -19.82 -0.80 8.91
N THR A 24 -18.54 -1.16 8.90
CA THR A 24 -17.48 -0.47 9.67
C THR A 24 -17.18 0.94 9.18
N THR A 25 -17.45 1.26 7.91
CA THR A 25 -17.19 2.60 7.37
C THR A 25 -18.12 3.66 7.95
N ALA A 26 -19.20 3.26 8.61
CA ALA A 26 -20.06 4.18 9.35
C ALA A 26 -19.36 4.82 10.56
N THR A 27 -18.40 4.13 11.16
CA THR A 27 -17.76 4.56 12.42
C THR A 27 -16.24 4.69 12.33
N THR A 28 -15.61 4.07 11.34
CA THR A 28 -14.15 4.00 11.25
C THR A 28 -13.67 4.45 9.88
N PRO A 29 -12.77 5.46 9.81
CA PRO A 29 -12.13 5.87 8.58
C PRO A 29 -11.40 4.74 7.86
N VAL A 30 -11.46 4.76 6.54
CA VAL A 30 -10.59 3.97 5.66
C VAL A 30 -9.31 4.77 5.41
N VAL A 31 -8.18 4.18 5.76
CA VAL A 31 -6.85 4.65 5.40
C VAL A 31 -6.12 3.55 4.67
N ASP A 32 -5.51 3.91 3.56
CA ASP A 32 -4.73 3.03 2.71
C ASP A 32 -3.29 3.52 2.67
N THR A 33 -2.41 2.77 3.34
CA THR A 33 -1.00 3.17 3.52
C THR A 33 -0.10 2.81 2.35
N HIS A 34 -0.65 2.13 1.33
CA HIS A 34 0.10 1.80 0.13
C HIS A 34 -0.84 1.52 -1.05
N THR A 35 -0.86 2.44 -2.00
CA THR A 35 -1.57 2.32 -3.27
C THR A 35 -0.77 3.01 -4.37
N HIS A 36 -0.91 2.56 -5.62
CA HIS A 36 -0.39 3.27 -6.79
C HIS A 36 -1.56 3.92 -7.52
N LEU A 37 -1.97 5.11 -7.09
CA LEU A 37 -3.22 5.74 -7.53
C LEU A 37 -3.19 6.07 -9.03
N LEU A 38 -2.09 6.65 -9.52
CA LEU A 38 -1.97 6.96 -10.96
C LEU A 38 -1.97 5.69 -11.81
N ALA A 39 -1.27 4.64 -11.37
CA ALA A 39 -1.27 3.34 -12.04
C ALA A 39 -2.66 2.70 -12.00
N THR A 40 -3.36 2.80 -10.86
CA THR A 40 -4.72 2.30 -10.68
C THR A 40 -5.71 2.98 -11.63
N TYR A 41 -5.65 4.31 -11.73
CA TYR A 41 -6.48 5.07 -12.66
C TYR A 41 -6.15 4.71 -14.13
N SER A 42 -4.86 4.63 -14.47
CA SER A 42 -4.42 4.26 -15.82
C SER A 42 -4.87 2.84 -16.18
N TRP A 43 -4.78 1.92 -15.23
CA TRP A 43 -5.24 0.54 -15.38
C TRP A 43 -6.75 0.49 -15.57
N TYR A 44 -7.53 1.20 -14.75
CA TYR A 44 -8.97 1.36 -14.93
C TYR A 44 -9.34 1.82 -16.35
N ARG A 45 -8.70 2.90 -16.85
CA ARG A 45 -8.90 3.42 -18.21
C ARG A 45 -8.53 2.38 -19.29
N SER A 46 -7.52 1.55 -19.04
CA SER A 46 -7.12 0.48 -19.98
C SER A 46 -8.14 -0.66 -20.09
N LYS A 47 -8.95 -0.89 -19.04
CA LYS A 47 -9.93 -1.98 -18.98
C LYS A 47 -11.28 -1.56 -19.54
N TYR A 48 -11.69 -0.31 -19.30
CA TYR A 48 -13.00 0.19 -19.69
C TYR A 48 -12.89 1.20 -20.84
N SER A 49 -13.21 0.77 -22.05
CA SER A 49 -13.16 1.61 -23.27
C SER A 49 -14.07 2.84 -23.20
N THR A 50 -15.14 2.78 -22.42
CA THR A 50 -16.06 3.88 -22.12
C THR A 50 -16.05 4.20 -20.64
N ALA A 51 -14.85 4.26 -20.04
CA ALA A 51 -14.64 4.60 -18.64
C ALA A 51 -15.37 5.91 -18.26
N LYS A 52 -16.21 5.83 -17.22
CA LYS A 52 -16.99 6.95 -16.69
C LYS A 52 -16.16 8.15 -16.24
N PHE A 53 -14.98 7.92 -15.67
CA PHE A 53 -14.14 8.98 -15.11
C PHE A 53 -13.11 9.48 -16.13
N ASN A 54 -13.02 10.80 -16.29
CA ASN A 54 -12.15 11.46 -17.28
C ASN A 54 -10.77 11.81 -16.73
N ASP A 55 -10.67 11.98 -15.41
CA ASP A 55 -9.43 12.22 -14.71
C ASP A 55 -9.37 11.47 -13.36
N ILE A 56 -8.20 11.52 -12.73
CA ILE A 56 -7.93 10.86 -11.44
C ILE A 56 -8.77 11.44 -10.28
N TYR A 57 -9.13 12.73 -10.35
CA TYR A 57 -9.94 13.40 -9.33
C TYR A 57 -11.40 12.97 -9.41
N GLU A 58 -11.95 12.84 -10.63
CA GLU A 58 -13.25 12.21 -10.87
C GLU A 58 -13.26 10.74 -10.45
N PHE A 59 -12.19 10.00 -10.71
CA PHE A 59 -12.04 8.61 -10.26
C PHE A 59 -12.10 8.49 -8.72
N VAL A 60 -11.31 9.29 -8.01
CA VAL A 60 -11.31 9.34 -6.54
C VAL A 60 -12.67 9.74 -6.00
N ARG A 61 -13.24 10.86 -6.46
CA ARG A 61 -14.56 11.32 -5.99
C ARG A 61 -15.65 10.31 -6.31
N GLY A 62 -15.62 9.73 -7.50
CA GLY A 62 -16.62 8.79 -7.96
C GLY A 62 -16.61 7.46 -7.22
N LEU A 63 -15.43 6.92 -6.91
CA LEU A 63 -15.31 5.65 -6.22
C LEU A 63 -15.30 5.76 -4.70
N TYR A 64 -14.82 6.86 -4.10
CA TYR A 64 -14.55 6.92 -2.66
C TYR A 64 -15.55 7.76 -1.86
N VAL A 65 -16.33 8.64 -2.49
CA VAL A 65 -17.38 9.41 -1.81
C VAL A 65 -18.39 8.46 -1.17
N GLY A 66 -18.72 8.75 0.09
CA GLY A 66 -19.66 7.95 0.90
C GLY A 66 -19.05 6.69 1.54
N ARG A 67 -17.77 6.38 1.32
CA ARG A 67 -17.11 5.16 1.86
C ARG A 67 -16.13 5.42 2.99
N ASN A 68 -16.14 6.65 3.49
CA ASN A 68 -15.28 7.09 4.57
C ASN A 68 -13.77 6.87 4.29
N VAL A 69 -13.35 6.94 3.03
CA VAL A 69 -11.93 7.03 2.69
C VAL A 69 -11.43 8.40 3.15
N LYS A 70 -10.51 8.40 4.11
CA LYS A 70 -10.00 9.64 4.71
C LYS A 70 -8.59 9.96 4.29
N ALA A 71 -7.72 8.97 4.16
CA ALA A 71 -6.34 9.21 3.77
C ALA A 71 -5.82 8.10 2.86
N ILE A 72 -4.97 8.51 1.93
CA ILE A 72 -4.19 7.60 1.07
C ILE A 72 -2.73 8.00 1.10
N VAL A 73 -1.85 7.01 1.13
CA VAL A 73 -0.42 7.19 0.89
C VAL A 73 -0.11 6.56 -0.47
N ASP A 74 0.00 7.42 -1.48
CA ASP A 74 0.32 7.05 -2.86
C ASP A 74 1.81 6.78 -3.01
N VAL A 75 2.17 5.75 -3.78
CA VAL A 75 3.55 5.27 -3.89
C VAL A 75 4.09 5.51 -5.29
N TRP A 76 5.17 6.29 -5.34
CA TRP A 76 5.91 6.62 -6.55
C TRP A 76 7.25 5.89 -6.53
N CYS A 77 7.33 4.76 -7.24
CA CYS A 77 8.49 3.85 -7.18
C CYS A 77 9.06 3.42 -8.54
N GLU A 78 8.52 3.92 -9.66
CA GLU A 78 8.91 3.55 -11.03
C GLU A 78 9.58 4.74 -11.78
N PRO A 79 10.92 4.74 -11.93
CA PRO A 79 11.62 5.78 -12.69
C PRO A 79 11.54 5.59 -14.23
N PRO A 80 11.65 6.68 -15.03
CA PRO A 80 11.71 8.07 -14.60
C PRO A 80 10.35 8.53 -14.06
N MET A 81 10.37 9.16 -12.88
CA MET A 81 9.15 9.59 -12.21
C MET A 81 8.40 10.64 -13.06
N PRO A 82 7.15 10.39 -13.48
CA PRO A 82 6.38 11.38 -14.21
C PRO A 82 6.20 12.64 -13.35
N ARG A 83 6.50 13.81 -13.89
CA ARG A 83 6.40 15.10 -13.16
C ARG A 83 5.01 15.41 -12.60
N ILE A 84 3.97 14.71 -13.05
CA ILE A 84 2.59 14.84 -12.57
C ILE A 84 2.44 14.55 -11.06
N TRP A 85 3.38 13.81 -10.44
CA TRP A 85 3.38 13.62 -8.98
C TRP A 85 3.28 14.96 -8.24
N LYS A 86 3.96 15.99 -8.76
CA LYS A 86 4.00 17.32 -8.14
C LYS A 86 2.66 18.03 -8.27
N GLU A 87 2.02 17.92 -9.43
CA GLU A 87 0.68 18.49 -9.62
C GLU A 87 -0.34 17.86 -8.67
N LEU A 88 -0.32 16.52 -8.54
CA LEU A 88 -1.19 15.80 -7.62
C LEU A 88 -0.92 16.22 -6.17
N ALA A 89 0.36 16.26 -5.77
CA ALA A 89 0.74 16.66 -4.43
C ALA A 89 0.39 18.14 -4.11
N ASP A 90 0.65 19.07 -5.04
CA ASP A 90 0.32 20.50 -4.90
C ASP A 90 -1.20 20.67 -4.74
N SER A 91 -1.99 19.92 -5.52
CA SER A 91 -3.46 19.95 -5.48
C SER A 91 -4.06 19.46 -4.16
N ALA A 92 -3.24 18.83 -3.30
CA ALA A 92 -3.68 18.34 -2.01
C ALA A 92 -3.28 19.28 -0.86
N ILE A 93 -2.52 20.35 -1.07
CA ILE A 93 -1.99 21.19 0.02
C ILE A 93 -3.11 21.90 0.80
N SER A 94 -4.03 22.58 0.11
CA SER A 94 -5.08 23.37 0.76
C SER A 94 -6.31 22.51 1.11
N PRO A 95 -6.99 22.75 2.25
CA PRO A 95 -8.24 22.07 2.57
C PRO A 95 -9.32 22.26 1.50
N GLN A 96 -9.35 23.44 0.86
CA GLN A 96 -10.31 23.78 -0.19
C GLN A 96 -10.09 22.93 -1.44
N ASP A 97 -8.84 22.79 -1.90
CA ASP A 97 -8.51 21.96 -3.06
C ASP A 97 -8.75 20.47 -2.76
N ARG A 98 -8.50 20.02 -1.52
CA ARG A 98 -8.87 18.66 -1.10
C ARG A 98 -10.37 18.39 -1.17
N ALA A 99 -11.18 19.30 -0.65
CA ALA A 99 -12.63 19.17 -0.74
C ALA A 99 -13.09 19.13 -2.21
N ALA A 100 -12.56 20.01 -3.05
CA ALA A 100 -12.98 20.17 -4.44
C ALA A 100 -12.49 19.03 -5.36
N LYS A 101 -11.20 18.70 -5.30
CA LYS A 101 -10.56 17.73 -6.21
C LYS A 101 -10.58 16.31 -5.66
N TRP A 102 -10.26 16.14 -4.37
CA TRP A 102 -10.08 14.84 -3.74
C TRP A 102 -11.34 14.33 -3.03
N GLY A 103 -12.45 15.07 -3.08
CA GLY A 103 -13.68 14.69 -2.39
C GLY A 103 -13.52 14.65 -0.86
N GLY A 104 -12.55 15.40 -0.33
CA GLY A 104 -12.20 15.40 1.08
C GLY A 104 -11.17 14.33 1.50
N VAL A 105 -10.68 13.50 0.58
CA VAL A 105 -9.58 12.56 0.88
C VAL A 105 -8.27 13.34 1.08
N ASP A 106 -7.55 13.05 2.15
CA ASP A 106 -6.18 13.52 2.37
C ASP A 106 -5.19 12.67 1.56
N TYR A 107 -4.71 13.25 0.46
CA TYR A 107 -3.65 12.68 -0.35
C TYR A 107 -2.28 12.97 0.27
N TRP A 108 -1.54 11.90 0.53
CA TRP A 108 -0.14 11.88 0.91
C TRP A 108 0.61 10.98 -0.07
N PHE A 109 1.93 11.08 -0.09
CA PHE A 109 2.73 10.19 -0.91
C PHE A 109 4.09 9.86 -0.30
N VAL A 110 4.63 8.72 -0.72
CA VAL A 110 6.04 8.35 -0.57
C VAL A 110 6.67 8.26 -1.95
N MET A 111 7.98 8.49 -2.01
CA MET A 111 8.72 8.33 -3.27
C MET A 111 10.07 7.65 -3.03
N GLY A 112 10.41 6.72 -3.92
CA GLY A 112 11.64 5.91 -3.87
C GLY A 112 11.91 5.27 -5.22
N ASP A 113 12.94 4.43 -5.29
CA ASP A 113 13.23 3.61 -6.46
C ASP A 113 13.57 2.19 -6.03
N HIS A 114 12.73 1.24 -6.41
CA HIS A 114 12.97 -0.18 -6.16
C HIS A 114 13.60 -0.89 -7.38
N GLU A 115 13.61 -0.24 -8.55
CA GLU A 115 14.23 -0.73 -9.79
C GLU A 115 15.67 -0.22 -9.93
N ALA A 116 16.59 -0.82 -9.16
CA ALA A 116 17.97 -0.36 -9.03
C ALA A 116 18.75 -0.06 -10.34
N LYS A 117 18.42 -0.72 -11.46
CA LYS A 117 19.00 -0.47 -12.79
C LYS A 117 18.76 0.96 -13.34
N HIS A 118 17.74 1.66 -12.83
CA HIS A 118 17.37 2.99 -13.30
C HIS A 118 17.85 4.10 -12.35
N TYR A 119 18.41 3.75 -11.20
CA TYR A 119 18.87 4.72 -10.22
C TYR A 119 20.12 5.47 -10.71
N ASN A 120 20.00 6.78 -10.87
CA ASN A 120 21.07 7.70 -11.25
C ASN A 120 20.93 9.03 -10.50
N ASP A 121 21.83 9.97 -10.77
CA ASP A 121 21.87 11.27 -10.09
C ASP A 121 20.60 12.11 -10.39
N GLU A 122 20.00 12.00 -11.57
CA GLU A 122 18.74 12.67 -11.92
C GLU A 122 17.54 12.13 -11.14
N VAL A 123 17.45 10.79 -11.01
CA VAL A 123 16.42 10.13 -10.19
C VAL A 123 16.60 10.57 -8.75
N GLU A 124 17.81 10.46 -8.20
CA GLU A 124 18.10 10.86 -6.83
C GLU A 124 17.76 12.33 -6.56
N LYS A 125 18.10 13.23 -7.49
CA LYS A 125 17.73 14.65 -7.38
C LYS A 125 16.22 14.83 -7.30
N THR A 126 15.45 14.07 -8.07
CA THR A 126 13.98 14.09 -8.03
C THR A 126 13.46 13.57 -6.69
N LEU A 127 14.04 12.51 -6.13
CA LEU A 127 13.68 11.99 -4.81
C LEU A 127 13.94 13.06 -3.72
N ILE A 128 15.09 13.71 -3.75
CA ILE A 128 15.44 14.77 -2.80
C ILE A 128 14.50 15.98 -2.92
N GLU A 129 14.14 16.38 -4.15
CA GLU A 129 13.13 17.42 -4.41
C GLU A 129 11.77 17.04 -3.77
N ALA A 130 11.33 15.81 -3.98
CA ALA A 130 10.07 15.30 -3.43
C ALA A 130 10.06 15.28 -1.90
N MET A 131 11.17 14.91 -1.24
CA MET A 131 11.26 14.89 0.23
C MET A 131 11.01 16.25 0.89
N GLY A 132 11.25 17.35 0.17
CA GLY A 132 10.95 18.71 0.63
C GLY A 132 9.47 19.11 0.52
N HIS A 133 8.64 18.30 -0.15
CA HIS A 133 7.23 18.61 -0.33
C HIS A 133 6.42 18.33 0.94
N PRO A 134 5.49 19.22 1.36
CA PRO A 134 4.71 19.05 2.60
C PRO A 134 3.78 17.83 2.60
N ARG A 135 3.45 17.29 1.41
CA ARG A 135 2.67 16.06 1.24
C ARG A 135 3.52 14.77 1.12
N CYS A 136 4.85 14.87 1.13
CA CYS A 136 5.75 13.72 1.10
C CYS A 136 6.03 13.22 2.53
N VAL A 137 5.47 12.05 2.87
CA VAL A 137 5.47 11.51 4.24
C VAL A 137 6.52 10.43 4.49
N GLY A 138 7.27 10.01 3.47
CA GLY A 138 8.26 8.95 3.62
C GLY A 138 9.08 8.73 2.35
N TRP A 139 10.15 7.97 2.50
CA TRP A 139 11.02 7.53 1.42
C TRP A 139 10.72 6.07 1.11
N GLY A 140 10.35 5.80 -0.13
CA GLY A 140 9.99 4.47 -0.60
C GLY A 140 8.94 4.53 -1.71
N GLU A 141 8.69 3.45 -2.42
CA GLU A 141 9.19 2.11 -2.14
C GLU A 141 10.67 1.93 -2.52
N ILE A 142 11.42 1.28 -1.63
CA ILE A 142 12.81 0.83 -1.85
C ILE A 142 12.98 -0.56 -1.29
N GLY A 143 13.93 -1.35 -1.78
CA GLY A 143 14.06 -2.70 -1.24
C GLY A 143 14.84 -3.67 -2.11
N LEU A 144 14.53 -4.95 -1.93
CA LEU A 144 15.12 -6.07 -2.65
C LEU A 144 14.01 -6.97 -3.20
N ASP A 145 14.04 -7.25 -4.50
CA ASP A 145 13.16 -8.23 -5.14
C ASP A 145 14.01 -9.27 -5.88
N TYR A 146 14.16 -10.44 -5.26
CA TYR A 146 14.94 -11.55 -5.82
C TYR A 146 14.10 -12.53 -6.64
N HIS A 147 12.77 -12.32 -6.65
CA HIS A 147 11.84 -13.12 -7.43
C HIS A 147 11.88 -12.71 -8.91
N TYR A 148 11.73 -11.42 -9.18
CA TYR A 148 11.77 -10.90 -10.55
C TYR A 148 13.20 -10.63 -11.05
N ASP A 149 14.13 -10.36 -10.12
CA ASP A 149 15.57 -10.20 -10.38
C ASP A 149 15.89 -9.24 -11.55
N HIS A 150 15.12 -8.15 -11.66
CA HIS A 150 15.22 -7.16 -12.75
C HIS A 150 16.58 -6.42 -12.78
N SER A 151 17.34 -6.48 -11.69
CA SER A 151 18.66 -5.88 -11.55
C SER A 151 19.58 -6.85 -10.81
N PRO A 152 20.89 -6.89 -11.08
CA PRO A 152 21.83 -7.72 -10.34
C PRO A 152 21.69 -7.48 -8.83
N ARG A 153 21.59 -8.54 -8.03
CA ARG A 153 21.37 -8.45 -6.58
C ARG A 153 22.33 -7.51 -5.87
N GLN A 154 23.60 -7.51 -6.27
CA GLN A 154 24.60 -6.59 -5.70
C GLN A 154 24.26 -5.11 -5.97
N LEU A 155 23.76 -4.79 -7.17
CA LEU A 155 23.29 -3.45 -7.50
C LEU A 155 22.04 -3.10 -6.69
N GLN A 156 21.08 -4.04 -6.56
CA GLN A 156 19.90 -3.84 -5.70
C GLN A 156 20.32 -3.48 -4.26
N GLN A 157 21.23 -4.25 -3.65
CA GLN A 157 21.72 -4.00 -2.29
C GLN A 157 22.46 -2.65 -2.16
N GLN A 158 23.27 -2.27 -3.16
CA GLN A 158 23.97 -0.98 -3.19
C GLN A 158 23.00 0.20 -3.24
N ILE A 159 22.02 0.15 -4.14
CA ILE A 159 21.01 1.21 -4.29
C ILE A 159 20.07 1.26 -3.08
N PHE A 160 19.68 0.10 -2.55
CA PHE A 160 18.90 0.01 -1.32
C PHE A 160 19.62 0.69 -0.15
N THR A 161 20.89 0.32 0.08
CA THR A 161 21.76 0.92 1.11
C THR A 161 21.90 2.43 0.93
N ARG A 162 22.13 2.89 -0.31
CA ARG A 162 22.28 4.32 -0.63
C ARG A 162 21.02 5.12 -0.29
N GLN A 163 19.84 4.59 -0.61
CA GLN A 163 18.57 5.24 -0.32
C GLN A 163 18.23 5.23 1.18
N LEU A 164 18.50 4.12 1.89
CA LEU A 164 18.34 4.04 3.34
C LEU A 164 19.13 5.17 4.04
N ARG A 165 20.41 5.32 3.70
CA ARG A 165 21.27 6.36 4.29
C ARG A 165 20.71 7.77 4.08
N LYS A 166 20.15 8.06 2.90
CA LYS A 166 19.56 9.37 2.58
C LYS A 166 18.27 9.60 3.35
N ALA A 167 17.37 8.63 3.36
CA ALA A 167 16.11 8.71 4.08
C ALA A 167 16.34 8.88 5.60
N VAL A 168 17.28 8.14 6.17
CA VAL A 168 17.70 8.28 7.58
C VAL A 168 18.26 9.69 7.84
N ALA A 169 19.16 10.18 6.99
CA ALA A 169 19.72 11.53 7.14
C ALA A 169 18.64 12.64 7.08
N LEU A 170 17.59 12.43 6.28
CA LEU A 170 16.45 13.32 6.16
C LEU A 170 15.33 13.05 7.18
N LYS A 171 15.50 12.06 8.06
CA LYS A 171 14.51 11.62 9.07
C LYS A 171 13.16 11.26 8.45
N LYS A 172 13.16 10.72 7.24
CA LYS A 172 11.95 10.28 6.54
C LYS A 172 11.64 8.82 6.91
N PRO A 173 10.38 8.50 7.30
CA PRO A 173 9.92 7.12 7.42
C PRO A 173 10.27 6.29 6.19
N LEU A 174 10.57 5.01 6.39
CA LEU A 174 10.97 4.10 5.32
C LEU A 174 9.80 3.23 4.89
N THR A 175 9.51 3.16 3.59
CA THR A 175 8.61 2.15 3.00
C THR A 175 9.45 1.13 2.23
N ILE A 176 9.51 -0.09 2.76
CA ILE A 176 10.42 -1.15 2.33
C ILE A 176 9.64 -2.24 1.62
N HIS A 177 10.14 -2.65 0.47
CA HIS A 177 9.75 -3.88 -0.22
C HIS A 177 10.78 -4.97 0.01
N THR A 178 10.30 -6.18 0.22
CA THR A 178 11.15 -7.37 0.26
C THR A 178 10.37 -8.56 -0.29
N ARG A 179 11.05 -9.33 -1.13
CA ARG A 179 10.49 -10.56 -1.70
C ARG A 179 11.61 -11.53 -1.98
N GLU A 180 11.56 -12.70 -1.34
CA GLU A 180 12.57 -13.76 -1.46
C GLU A 180 14.00 -13.27 -1.13
N ALA A 181 14.11 -12.21 -0.32
CA ALA A 181 15.37 -11.52 0.01
C ALA A 181 15.57 -11.33 1.52
N GLU A 182 14.91 -12.17 2.33
CA GLU A 182 14.77 -12.01 3.79
C GLU A 182 16.08 -11.70 4.53
N GLU A 183 17.10 -12.54 4.32
CA GLU A 183 18.38 -12.44 5.03
C GLU A 183 19.13 -11.15 4.70
N ASP A 184 19.15 -10.77 3.42
CA ASP A 184 19.83 -9.55 2.97
C ASP A 184 19.06 -8.30 3.37
N THR A 185 17.72 -8.30 3.31
CA THR A 185 16.89 -7.21 3.81
C THR A 185 17.12 -6.99 5.30
N GLU A 186 17.05 -8.04 6.12
CA GLU A 186 17.28 -7.95 7.56
C GLU A 186 18.68 -7.44 7.89
N ARG A 187 19.71 -8.03 7.26
CA ARG A 187 21.12 -7.64 7.46
C ARG A 187 21.35 -6.17 7.12
N ILE A 188 20.86 -5.71 5.97
CA ILE A 188 21.07 -4.32 5.52
C ILE A 188 20.31 -3.35 6.41
N LEU A 189 19.05 -3.63 6.75
CA LEU A 189 18.28 -2.78 7.66
C LEU A 189 18.99 -2.62 9.01
N LYS A 190 19.43 -3.73 9.63
CA LYS A 190 20.13 -3.69 10.92
C LYS A 190 21.48 -2.97 10.88
N ALA A 191 22.13 -2.92 9.72
CA ALA A 191 23.41 -2.25 9.55
C ALA A 191 23.26 -0.74 9.30
N GLU A 192 22.21 -0.32 8.60
CA GLU A 192 22.10 1.03 8.03
C GLU A 192 21.03 1.91 8.71
N VAL A 193 20.08 1.30 9.42
CA VAL A 193 18.92 2.00 9.97
C VAL A 193 18.98 2.05 11.49
N PRO A 194 18.85 3.24 12.12
CA PRO A 194 18.72 3.36 13.56
C PRO A 194 17.55 2.54 14.09
N VAL A 195 17.72 1.94 15.27
CA VAL A 195 16.74 1.01 15.86
C VAL A 195 15.34 1.63 16.04
N ASP A 196 15.29 2.93 16.31
CA ASP A 196 14.06 3.71 16.55
C ASP A 196 13.53 4.40 15.29
N HIS A 197 14.12 4.17 14.12
CA HIS A 197 13.64 4.78 12.87
C HIS A 197 12.26 4.18 12.48
N PRO A 198 11.28 4.98 12.01
CA PRO A 198 10.00 4.46 11.54
C PRO A 198 10.17 3.64 10.25
N ILE A 199 9.70 2.40 10.26
CA ILE A 199 9.78 1.48 9.12
C ILE A 199 8.40 0.90 8.84
N HIS A 200 8.02 0.89 7.57
CA HIS A 200 6.88 0.15 7.04
C HIS A 200 7.42 -0.91 6.08
N ILE A 201 7.32 -2.19 6.45
CA ILE A 201 7.56 -3.29 5.50
C ILE A 201 6.24 -3.54 4.77
N HIS A 202 6.15 -3.07 3.54
CA HIS A 202 4.96 -3.16 2.70
C HIS A 202 4.71 -4.61 2.23
N CYS A 203 3.44 -4.95 2.01
CA CYS A 203 2.94 -6.17 1.37
C CYS A 203 3.63 -7.42 1.90
N PHE A 204 3.60 -7.60 3.22
CA PHE A 204 4.40 -8.64 3.85
C PHE A 204 3.86 -10.03 3.54
N THR A 205 4.62 -10.78 2.74
CA THR A 205 4.32 -12.18 2.35
C THR A 205 5.42 -13.18 2.73
N ASP A 206 6.56 -12.70 3.22
CA ASP A 206 7.70 -13.50 3.67
C ASP A 206 7.41 -14.23 4.99
N SER A 207 8.40 -14.97 5.51
CA SER A 207 8.25 -15.85 6.67
C SER A 207 7.78 -15.11 7.94
N PRO A 208 6.82 -15.66 8.72
CA PRO A 208 6.45 -15.09 10.02
C PRO A 208 7.65 -14.92 10.97
N GLU A 209 8.67 -15.78 10.84
CA GLU A 209 9.92 -15.71 11.58
C GLU A 209 10.71 -14.43 11.25
N LEU A 210 10.78 -14.02 9.98
CA LEU A 210 11.38 -12.74 9.60
C LEU A 210 10.63 -11.57 10.23
N ALA A 211 9.30 -11.55 10.11
CA ALA A 211 8.49 -10.49 10.72
C ALA A 211 8.75 -10.39 12.22
N GLN A 212 8.82 -11.52 12.93
CA GLN A 212 9.12 -11.54 14.36
C GLN A 212 10.51 -10.96 14.66
N ARG A 213 11.56 -11.39 13.94
CA ARG A 213 12.93 -10.86 14.14
C ARG A 213 13.01 -9.36 13.88
N LEU A 214 12.32 -8.87 12.86
CA LEU A 214 12.27 -7.44 12.52
C LEU A 214 11.48 -6.64 13.56
N LEU A 215 10.30 -7.11 13.96
CA LEU A 215 9.47 -6.47 14.97
C LEU A 215 10.14 -6.42 16.35
N ASP A 216 10.90 -7.45 16.72
CA ASP A 216 11.65 -7.49 17.97
C ASP A 216 12.87 -6.56 17.95
N HIS A 217 13.51 -6.39 16.79
CA HIS A 217 14.65 -5.49 16.66
C HIS A 217 14.24 -4.02 16.55
N PHE A 218 13.23 -3.71 15.71
CA PHE A 218 12.81 -2.35 15.41
C PHE A 218 11.46 -2.03 16.10
N PRO A 219 11.45 -1.32 17.25
CA PRO A 219 10.21 -0.96 17.95
C PRO A 219 9.22 -0.15 17.10
N ASN A 220 9.70 0.66 16.16
CA ASN A 220 8.88 1.52 15.29
C ASN A 220 8.61 0.89 13.91
N LEU A 221 8.91 -0.39 13.72
CA LEU A 221 8.58 -1.13 12.51
C LEU A 221 7.13 -1.62 12.52
N HIS A 222 6.48 -1.50 11.36
CA HIS A 222 5.12 -1.94 11.11
C HIS A 222 5.05 -2.80 9.84
N ILE A 223 4.14 -3.78 9.85
CA ILE A 223 3.93 -4.76 8.78
C ILE A 223 2.69 -4.37 7.96
N GLY A 224 2.85 -4.18 6.65
CA GLY A 224 1.77 -3.94 5.71
C GLY A 224 0.97 -5.22 5.42
N VAL A 225 -0.36 -5.10 5.47
CA VAL A 225 -1.30 -6.19 5.20
C VAL A 225 -2.21 -5.78 4.03
N THR A 226 -2.03 -6.45 2.89
CA THR A 226 -2.85 -6.29 1.68
C THR A 226 -3.97 -7.33 1.58
N GLY A 227 -4.77 -7.26 0.51
CA GLY A 227 -5.73 -8.30 0.15
C GLY A 227 -5.14 -9.70 -0.04
N VAL A 228 -3.82 -9.84 -0.20
CA VAL A 228 -3.15 -11.16 -0.30
C VAL A 228 -3.40 -12.03 0.93
N ILE A 229 -3.67 -11.43 2.10
CA ILE A 229 -4.02 -12.20 3.31
C ILE A 229 -5.21 -13.15 3.07
N SER A 230 -6.11 -12.80 2.14
CA SER A 230 -7.29 -13.59 1.78
C SER A 230 -7.01 -14.70 0.75
N TYR A 231 -5.80 -14.76 0.20
CA TYR A 231 -5.45 -15.72 -0.85
C TYR A 231 -5.01 -17.04 -0.24
N SER A 232 -5.57 -18.15 -0.73
CA SER A 232 -5.20 -19.50 -0.27
C SER A 232 -3.73 -19.86 -0.49
N THR A 233 -3.03 -19.12 -1.34
CA THR A 233 -1.59 -19.30 -1.64
C THR A 233 -0.67 -18.59 -0.66
N ASN A 234 -1.18 -17.74 0.23
CA ASN A 234 -0.37 -17.01 1.21
C ASN A 234 -0.92 -17.18 2.63
N LEU A 235 -0.37 -18.15 3.35
CA LEU A 235 -0.67 -18.40 4.76
C LEU A 235 0.26 -17.63 5.71
N ASN A 236 1.35 -17.06 5.20
CA ASN A 236 2.35 -16.37 6.01
C ASN A 236 1.81 -15.07 6.59
N THR A 237 1.07 -14.28 5.80
CA THR A 237 0.50 -13.00 6.27
C THR A 237 -0.50 -13.23 7.41
N SER A 238 -1.37 -14.24 7.31
CA SER A 238 -2.34 -14.55 8.38
C SER A 238 -1.66 -15.11 9.63
N ALA A 239 -0.60 -15.91 9.49
CA ALA A 239 0.24 -16.31 10.64
C ALA A 239 0.91 -15.09 11.30
N THR A 240 1.48 -14.18 10.51
CA THR A 240 2.13 -12.96 11.01
C THR A 240 1.16 -12.05 11.76
N VAL A 241 -0.05 -11.85 11.22
CA VAL A 241 -1.12 -11.10 11.90
C VAL A 241 -1.50 -11.74 13.23
N ARG A 242 -1.67 -13.08 13.28
CA ARG A 242 -1.95 -13.81 14.53
C ARG A 242 -0.88 -13.59 15.59
N HIS A 243 0.39 -13.63 15.20
CA HIS A 243 1.48 -13.34 16.12
C HIS A 243 1.40 -11.91 16.63
N MET A 244 1.23 -10.91 15.76
CA MET A 244 1.15 -9.50 16.17
C MET A 244 -0.01 -9.20 17.13
N VAL A 245 -1.21 -9.76 16.92
CA VAL A 245 -2.37 -9.46 17.78
C VAL A 245 -2.25 -10.06 19.18
N SER A 246 -1.37 -11.05 19.37
CA SER A 246 -1.08 -11.65 20.68
C SER A 246 -0.04 -10.89 21.52
N ARG A 247 0.58 -9.84 20.95
CA ARG A 247 1.65 -9.09 21.61
C ARG A 247 1.10 -8.07 22.63
N PRO A 248 1.71 -7.94 23.83
CA PRO A 248 1.22 -7.02 24.87
C PRO A 248 1.16 -5.54 24.46
N GLU A 249 2.10 -5.07 23.62
CA GLU A 249 2.15 -3.70 23.11
C GLU A 249 1.09 -3.40 22.02
N GLY A 250 0.33 -4.44 21.64
CA GLY A 250 -0.65 -4.42 20.56
C GLY A 250 -0.02 -4.61 19.19
N PRO A 251 -0.82 -4.95 18.17
CA PRO A 251 -0.30 -5.30 16.87
C PRO A 251 0.26 -4.07 16.14
N ARG A 252 1.37 -4.26 15.44
CA ARG A 252 2.07 -3.25 14.63
C ARG A 252 1.88 -3.55 13.14
N PHE A 253 0.64 -3.49 12.67
CA PHE A 253 0.30 -3.60 11.26
C PHE A 253 -0.26 -2.31 10.68
N LEU A 254 -0.22 -2.20 9.37
CA LEU A 254 -0.91 -1.22 8.54
C LEU A 254 -1.82 -1.96 7.54
N LEU A 255 -2.86 -1.27 7.05
CA LEU A 255 -3.75 -1.82 6.02
C LEU A 255 -3.52 -1.09 4.70
N GLU A 256 -3.52 -1.86 3.63
CA GLU A 256 -3.09 -1.41 2.31
C GLU A 256 -3.84 -2.17 1.23
N THR A 257 -3.94 -1.56 0.05
CA THR A 257 -4.53 -2.23 -1.10
C THR A 257 -3.50 -2.75 -2.07
N ASP A 258 -2.33 -2.11 -2.13
CA ASP A 258 -1.38 -2.30 -3.22
C ASP A 258 -2.12 -2.21 -4.58
N ALA A 259 -3.06 -1.26 -4.67
CA ALA A 259 -3.87 -1.11 -5.87
C ALA A 259 -2.99 -0.68 -7.04
N PRO A 260 -3.18 -1.28 -8.24
CA PRO A 260 -4.38 -2.01 -8.68
C PRO A 260 -4.38 -3.54 -8.47
N TYR A 261 -3.44 -4.14 -7.74
CA TYR A 261 -3.16 -5.56 -7.85
C TYR A 261 -4.04 -6.46 -6.95
N MET A 262 -4.04 -6.23 -5.63
CA MET A 262 -4.41 -7.25 -4.65
C MET A 262 -5.89 -7.22 -4.23
N VAL A 263 -6.83 -7.50 -5.17
CA VAL A 263 -8.28 -7.54 -4.86
C VAL A 263 -8.59 -8.59 -3.78
N PRO A 264 -9.12 -8.23 -2.60
CA PRO A 264 -9.44 -9.19 -1.54
C PRO A 264 -10.43 -10.26 -2.01
N ALA A 265 -10.16 -11.54 -1.74
CA ALA A 265 -10.98 -12.66 -2.22
C ALA A 265 -12.36 -12.72 -1.55
N ASN A 266 -12.50 -12.26 -0.30
CA ASN A 266 -13.77 -12.17 0.42
C ASN A 266 -14.67 -11.02 -0.07
N ILE A 267 -14.22 -10.15 -0.99
CA ILE A 267 -15.06 -9.08 -1.54
C ILE A 267 -16.26 -9.63 -2.31
N TYR A 268 -16.11 -10.82 -2.92
CA TYR A 268 -17.14 -11.42 -3.76
C TYR A 268 -18.36 -11.89 -2.95
N ASP A 269 -18.21 -12.09 -1.64
CA ASP A 269 -19.34 -12.37 -0.73
C ASP A 269 -20.30 -11.16 -0.65
N SER A 270 -19.77 -9.95 -0.86
CA SER A 270 -20.52 -8.70 -0.91
C SER A 270 -20.97 -8.31 -2.33
N LEU A 271 -20.53 -9.05 -3.36
CA LEU A 271 -20.76 -8.74 -4.78
C LEU A 271 -21.42 -9.94 -5.49
N SER A 272 -22.53 -10.43 -4.93
CA SER A 272 -23.18 -11.67 -5.35
C SER A 272 -23.67 -11.68 -6.81
N ASP A 273 -23.86 -10.52 -7.43
CA ASP A 273 -24.29 -10.38 -8.82
C ASP A 273 -23.13 -10.24 -9.82
N VAL A 274 -21.88 -10.15 -9.35
CA VAL A 274 -20.69 -10.08 -10.20
C VAL A 274 -20.40 -11.43 -10.84
N LYS A 275 -20.22 -11.41 -12.17
CA LYS A 275 -19.73 -12.56 -12.94
C LYS A 275 -18.29 -12.31 -13.37
N GLY A 276 -17.35 -13.09 -12.82
CA GLY A 276 -15.92 -12.99 -13.11
C GLY A 276 -15.15 -12.33 -11.98
N ARG A 277 -13.89 -11.96 -12.25
CA ARG A 277 -13.03 -11.25 -11.27
C ARG A 277 -12.99 -9.77 -11.59
N LEU A 278 -13.07 -8.93 -10.56
CA LEU A 278 -12.84 -7.50 -10.71
C LEU A 278 -11.45 -7.27 -11.33
N PRO A 279 -11.31 -6.30 -12.25
CA PRO A 279 -10.07 -6.13 -13.00
C PRO A 279 -8.98 -5.37 -12.24
N LEU A 280 -9.31 -4.78 -11.08
CA LEU A 280 -8.41 -3.98 -10.26
C LEU A 280 -8.87 -3.91 -8.80
N CYS A 281 -7.89 -3.74 -7.91
CA CYS A 281 -8.07 -3.31 -6.53
C CYS A 281 -8.12 -1.78 -6.45
N HIS A 282 -8.72 -1.21 -5.41
CA HIS A 282 -8.67 0.23 -5.11
C HIS A 282 -8.91 0.49 -3.61
N THR A 283 -8.54 1.67 -3.12
CA THR A 283 -8.56 2.05 -1.70
C THR A 283 -9.83 1.71 -0.92
N ALA A 284 -11.02 1.89 -1.49
CA ALA A 284 -12.25 1.54 -0.78
C ALA A 284 -12.39 0.03 -0.44
N MET A 285 -11.47 -0.85 -0.87
CA MET A 285 -11.43 -2.28 -0.52
C MET A 285 -10.77 -2.60 0.82
N ILE A 286 -10.13 -1.63 1.50
CA ILE A 286 -9.49 -1.82 2.82
C ILE A 286 -10.38 -2.53 3.86
N PRO A 287 -11.69 -2.24 3.99
CA PRO A 287 -12.53 -2.94 4.96
C PRO A 287 -12.54 -4.47 4.79
N TRP A 288 -12.47 -4.96 3.55
CA TRP A 288 -12.43 -6.40 3.28
C TRP A 288 -11.08 -7.03 3.64
N VAL A 289 -9.99 -6.27 3.53
CA VAL A 289 -8.68 -6.68 4.07
C VAL A 289 -8.77 -6.80 5.59
N ALA A 290 -9.38 -5.81 6.25
CA ALA A 290 -9.57 -5.79 7.69
C ALA A 290 -10.46 -6.94 8.19
N ASP A 291 -11.54 -7.27 7.47
CA ASP A 291 -12.42 -8.40 7.79
C ASP A 291 -11.63 -9.72 7.83
N PHE A 292 -10.80 -9.94 6.81
CA PHE A 292 -10.01 -11.17 6.75
C PHE A 292 -8.93 -11.19 7.83
N ALA A 293 -8.30 -10.06 8.14
CA ALA A 293 -7.35 -9.94 9.24
C ALA A 293 -8.02 -10.19 10.60
N ALA A 294 -9.24 -9.68 10.82
CA ALA A 294 -10.03 -9.95 12.02
C ALA A 294 -10.39 -11.43 12.14
N ALA A 295 -10.86 -12.05 11.04
CA ALA A 295 -11.18 -13.48 11.00
C ALA A 295 -9.96 -14.39 11.18
N SER A 296 -8.77 -13.89 10.82
CA SER A 296 -7.50 -14.59 11.02
C SER A 296 -6.97 -14.47 12.45
N GLY A 297 -7.41 -13.46 13.22
CA GLY A 297 -6.89 -13.12 14.54
C GLY A 297 -7.37 -14.00 15.70
N VAL A 298 -6.79 -13.78 16.89
CA VAL A 298 -7.22 -14.37 18.16
C VAL A 298 -8.43 -13.61 18.72
N ASP A 299 -9.23 -14.24 19.59
CA ASP A 299 -10.40 -13.67 20.26
C ASP A 299 -10.21 -12.20 20.70
N GLY A 300 -11.18 -11.34 20.35
CA GLY A 300 -11.25 -9.95 20.81
C GLY A 300 -10.84 -8.88 19.80
N TRP A 301 -10.43 -9.24 18.57
CA TRP A 301 -10.16 -8.31 17.47
C TRP A 301 -11.24 -8.40 16.38
N ASP A 302 -12.20 -7.47 16.41
CA ASP A 302 -13.15 -7.28 15.31
C ASP A 302 -12.58 -6.34 14.22
N THR A 303 -13.24 -6.28 13.05
CA THR A 303 -12.86 -5.42 11.93
C THR A 303 -12.70 -3.95 12.34
N THR A 304 -13.56 -3.44 13.22
CA THR A 304 -13.51 -2.06 13.70
C THR A 304 -12.24 -1.79 14.49
N ARG A 305 -11.84 -2.70 15.39
CA ARG A 305 -10.60 -2.61 16.16
C ARG A 305 -9.37 -2.73 15.28
N ILE A 306 -9.38 -3.65 14.31
CA ILE A 306 -8.30 -3.80 13.33
C ILE A 306 -8.11 -2.49 12.56
N MET A 307 -9.16 -1.93 11.96
CA MET A 307 -9.08 -0.67 11.22
C MET A 307 -8.63 0.50 12.10
N ARG A 308 -9.16 0.62 13.32
CA ARG A 308 -8.75 1.69 14.25
C ARG A 308 -7.26 1.60 14.59
N ARG A 309 -6.78 0.39 14.90
CA ARG A 309 -5.36 0.18 15.23
C ARG A 309 -4.45 0.43 14.02
N ALA A 310 -4.85 0.01 12.82
CA ALA A 310 -4.13 0.35 11.59
C ALA A 310 -4.05 1.87 11.37
N ASN A 311 -5.15 2.58 11.57
CA ASN A 311 -5.21 4.05 11.46
C ASN A 311 -4.28 4.74 12.47
N GLU A 312 -4.30 4.30 13.74
CA GLU A 312 -3.37 4.80 14.77
C GLU A 312 -1.90 4.57 14.39
N ASN A 313 -1.60 3.39 13.87
CA ASN A 313 -0.26 3.04 13.42
C ASN A 313 0.15 3.87 12.19
N ALA A 314 -0.75 4.14 11.25
CA ALA A 314 -0.49 5.00 10.09
C ALA A 314 -0.14 6.42 10.53
N CYS A 315 -0.85 6.98 11.51
CA CYS A 315 -0.50 8.27 12.12
C CYS A 315 0.90 8.23 12.77
N LYS A 316 1.25 7.16 13.47
CA LYS A 316 2.57 7.01 14.12
C LYS A 316 3.72 6.92 13.11
N VAL A 317 3.54 6.15 12.05
CA VAL A 317 4.60 5.94 11.03
C VAL A 317 4.80 7.17 10.18
N TYR A 318 3.71 7.75 9.65
CA TYR A 318 3.79 8.79 8.63
C TYR A 318 3.52 10.20 9.14
N GLY A 319 3.13 10.37 10.41
CA GLY A 319 2.75 11.67 10.96
C GLY A 319 1.48 12.26 10.32
N ILE A 320 0.68 11.44 9.62
CA ILE A 320 -0.57 11.88 9.02
C ILE A 320 -1.66 12.07 10.08
N THR A 321 -2.64 12.90 9.77
CA THR A 321 -3.82 13.12 10.63
C THR A 321 -5.04 12.45 10.00
N ILE A 322 -5.81 11.73 10.82
CA ILE A 322 -7.05 11.08 10.41
C ILE A 322 -8.15 11.71 11.29
N SER A 323 -8.95 12.61 10.71
CA SER A 323 -10.08 13.27 11.36
C SER A 323 -11.42 12.81 10.81
#